data_AF-A0A7C5TPH2-F1
#
_entry.id   AF-A0A7C5TPH2-F1
#
_cell.length_a   1.000
_cell.length_b   1.000
_cell.length_c   1.000
_cell.angle_alpha   90.00
_cell.angle_beta   90.00
_cell.angle_gamma   90.00
#
_symmetry.space_group_name_H-M   'P 1'
#
loop_
_entity.id
_entity.type
_entity.pdbx_description
1 polymer ?
#
loop_
_entity_poly.entity_id
_entity_poly.type
_entity_poly.pdbx_seq_one_letter_code
_entity_poly.pdbx_strand_id
1 'polypeptide(L)' 'MSAGAGGEALLTDLYQLTMLQSYLEHGYTDTAVFEFFSRKLPPERRFLLAAGLEQA' A
#
# COMPACT_ATOMS: atom_id res chain seq x y z
N MET A 1 -17.75 8.99 -15.05
CA MET A 1 -17.56 10.18 -14.19
C MET A 1 -16.68 9.74 -13.04
N SER A 2 -15.38 10.04 -13.10
CA SER A 2 -14.42 9.70 -12.04
C SER A 2 -14.79 10.50 -10.79
N ALA A 3 -15.08 9.81 -9.69
CA ALA A 3 -15.13 10.47 -8.40
C ALA A 3 -13.73 11.05 -8.11
N GLY A 4 -13.67 12.25 -7.55
CA GLY A 4 -12.41 12.95 -7.31
C GLY A 4 -11.49 12.20 -6.34
N ALA A 5 -10.18 12.42 -6.51
CA ALA A 5 -9.06 11.78 -5.81
C ALA A 5 -9.14 11.68 -4.27
N GLY A 6 -10.07 12.41 -3.62
CA GLY A 6 -10.23 12.38 -2.17
C GLY A 6 -10.77 11.06 -1.61
N GLY A 7 -11.57 10.31 -2.38
CA GLY A 7 -12.09 9.01 -1.93
C GLY A 7 -11.04 7.89 -1.97
N GLU A 8 -10.22 7.89 -3.02
CA GLU A 8 -9.16 6.89 -3.24
C GLU A 8 -8.03 7.05 -2.21
N ALA A 9 -7.68 8.29 -1.85
CA ALA A 9 -6.67 8.55 -0.81
C ALA A 9 -7.06 8.04 0.59
N LEU A 10 -8.37 7.84 0.84
CA LEU A 10 -8.88 7.29 2.10
C LEU A 10 -9.08 5.77 2.04
N LEU A 11 -8.80 5.12 0.91
CA LEU A 11 -8.80 3.66 0.77
C LEU A 11 -7.51 3.06 1.36
N THR A 12 -7.35 3.21 2.67
CA THR A 12 -6.23 2.69 3.45
C THR A 12 -6.74 2.30 4.84
N ASP A 13 -5.95 1.56 5.61
CA ASP A 13 -6.25 1.40 7.04
C ASP A 13 -6.03 2.72 7.82
N LEU A 14 -6.73 2.89 8.93
CA LEU A 14 -6.60 4.07 9.80
C LEU A 14 -5.19 4.21 10.40
N TYR A 15 -4.49 3.09 10.57
CA TYR A 15 -3.15 3.07 11.16
C TYR A 15 -2.14 3.80 10.25
N GLN A 16 -2.23 3.69 8.93
CA GLN A 16 -1.36 4.44 8.02
C GLN A 16 -1.55 5.96 8.17
N LEU A 17 -2.79 6.41 8.39
CA LEU A 17 -3.09 7.84 8.53
C LEU A 17 -2.54 8.40 9.85
N THR A 18 -2.69 7.66 10.95
CA THR A 18 -2.15 8.08 12.25
C THR A 18 -0.62 8.02 12.28
N MET A 19 -0.02 7.02 11.60
CA MET A 19 1.42 6.93 11.37
C MET A 19 1.95 8.13 10.59
N LEU A 20 1.30 8.49 9.47
CA LEU A 20 1.70 9.64 8.66
C LEU A 20 1.68 10.93 9.49
N GLN A 21 0.62 11.16 10.27
CA GLN A 21 0.55 12.32 11.17
C GLN A 21 1.72 12.33 12.16
N SER A 22 2.01 11.19 12.80
CA SER A 22 3.12 11.06 13.73
C SER A 22 4.47 11.38 13.08
N TYR A 23 4.73 10.85 11.87
CA TYR A 23 5.96 11.12 11.14
C TYR A 23 6.13 12.58 10.78
N LEU A 24 5.06 13.25 10.34
CA LEU A 24 5.09 14.67 10.03
C LEU A 24 5.37 15.53 11.27
N GLU A 25 4.71 15.24 12.39
CA GLU A 25 4.92 15.96 13.66
C GLU A 25 6.36 15.83 14.19
N HIS A 26 7.01 14.70 13.93
CA HIS A 26 8.38 14.44 14.38
C HIS A 26 9.45 14.72 13.30
N GLY A 27 9.05 15.18 12.11
CA GLY A 27 9.97 15.50 11.02
C GLY A 27 10.65 14.29 10.37
N TYR A 28 10.06 13.10 10.48
CA TYR A 28 10.59 11.88 9.85
C TYR A 28 10.24 11.82 8.36
N THR A 29 11.06 12.48 7.55
CA THR A 29 10.89 12.61 6.09
C THR A 29 11.97 11.91 5.28
N ASP A 30 12.79 11.08 5.93
CA ASP A 30 13.83 10.28 5.28
C ASP A 30 13.24 9.21 4.35
N THR A 31 14.09 8.66 3.48
CA THR A 31 13.69 7.59 2.55
C THR A 31 13.47 6.27 3.29
N ALA A 32 12.27 5.71 3.13
CA ALA A 32 11.92 4.37 3.59
C ALA A 32 11.92 3.35 2.44
N VAL A 33 12.18 2.08 2.75
CA VAL A 33 12.15 0.96 1.79
C VAL A 33 11.09 -0.04 2.24
N PHE A 34 10.28 -0.52 1.28
CA PHE A 34 9.25 -1.53 1.51
C PHE A 34 9.44 -2.69 0.54
N GLU A 35 9.11 -3.89 1.01
CA GLU A 35 9.17 -5.12 0.21
C GLU A 35 7.80 -5.81 0.22
N PHE A 36 7.47 -6.45 -0.90
CA PHE A 36 6.25 -7.23 -1.05
C PHE A 36 6.60 -8.70 -1.30
N PHE A 37 6.00 -9.61 -0.52
CA PHE A 37 6.15 -11.05 -0.69
C PHE A 37 4.88 -11.79 -0.28
N SER A 38 4.59 -12.90 -0.96
CA SER A 38 3.53 -13.83 -0.56
C SER A 38 4.10 -14.98 0.25
N ARG A 39 3.53 -15.24 1.43
CA ARG A 39 3.96 -16.32 2.33
C ARG A 39 3.39 -17.69 1.98
N LYS A 40 2.29 -17.73 1.23
CA LYS A 40 1.55 -18.97 0.91
C LYS A 40 1.15 -18.96 -0.56
N LEU A 41 1.37 -20.09 -1.23
CA LEU A 41 0.86 -20.32 -2.58
C LEU A 41 -0.51 -20.99 -2.50
N PRO A 42 -1.41 -20.74 -3.46
CA PRO A 42 -2.64 -21.51 -3.59
C PRO A 42 -2.32 -23.02 -3.69
N PRO A 43 -3.07 -23.90 -3.01
CA PRO A 43 -2.73 -25.33 -2.95
C PRO A 43 -2.76 -26.00 -4.33
N GLU A 44 -3.50 -25.44 -5.28
CA GLU A 44 -3.68 -26.00 -6.63
C GLU A 44 -2.52 -25.65 -7.59
N ARG A 45 -1.66 -24.66 -7.26
CA ARG A 45 -0.57 -24.23 -8.15
C ARG A 45 0.69 -23.76 -7.43
N ARG A 46 1.85 -24.11 -8.00
CA ARG A 46 3.19 -23.76 -7.47
C ARG A 46 3.80 -22.49 -8.08
N PHE A 47 3.00 -21.62 -8.66
CA PHE A 47 3.47 -20.38 -9.29
C PHE A 47 2.49 -19.22 -9.05
N LEU A 48 3.01 -18.00 -9.13
CA LEU A 48 2.25 -16.75 -9.13
C LEU A 48 2.46 -16.02 -10.45
N LEU A 49 1.47 -15.20 -10.80
CA LEU A 49 1.56 -14.24 -11.89
C LEU A 49 1.37 -12.86 -11.27
N ALA A 50 2.34 -11.96 -11.44
CA ALA A 50 2.17 -10.56 -11.09
C ALA A 50 1.35 -9.87 -12.20
N ALA A 51 0.23 -9.24 -11.82
CA ALA A 51 -0.65 -8.52 -12.71
C ALA A 51 -1.18 -7.28 -11.98
N GLY A 52 -1.60 -6.25 -12.74
CA GLY A 52 -2.09 -4.98 -12.16
C GLY A 52 -0.99 -3.99 -11.76
N LEU A 53 0.24 -4.16 -12.27
CA LEU A 53 1.38 -3.31 -11.90
C LEU A 53 1.26 -1.86 -12.40
N GLU A 54 0.55 -1.62 -13.52
CA GLU A 54 0.39 -0.27 -14.08
C GLU A 54 -0.67 0.54 -13.34
N GLN A 55 -1.64 -0.15 -12.72
CA GLN A 55 -2.76 0.43 -11.99
C GLN A 55 -2.48 0.57 -10.49
N ALA A 56 -1.39 -0.03 -10.02
CA ALA A 56 -0.96 0.00 -8.63
C ALA A 56 -0.38 1.36 -8.24
#